data_AF-A0A7G2N6Y0-F1
#
_entry.id   AF-A0A7G2N6Y0-F1
#
_cell.length_a   1.000
_cell.length_b   1.000
_cell.length_c   1.000
_cell.angle_alpha   90.00
_cell.angle_beta   90.00
_cell.angle_gamma   90.00
#
_symmetry.space_group_name_H-M   'P 1'
#
loop_
_entity.id
_entity.type
_entity.pdbx_description
1 polymer ?
#
loop_
_entity_poly.entity_id
_entity_poly.type
_entity_poly.pdbx_seq_one_letter_code
_entity_poly.pdbx_strand_id
1 'polypeptide(L)' 'KTLAGAEFSLFAKDGTLIKAGLVTGQDGTLRYDKLTNGDYYFVETKAPKGYQLETSHHEFTIKSTETAD' A
#
# COMPACT_ATOMS: atom_id res chain seq x y z
N LYS A 1 -16.75 10.73 -0.44
CA LYS A 1 -16.26 10.35 0.92
C LYS A 1 -14.86 9.77 0.73
N THR A 2 -13.82 10.42 1.27
CA THR A 2 -12.43 9.96 1.15
C THR A 2 -12.19 8.79 2.11
N LEU A 3 -11.29 7.86 1.75
CA LEU A 3 -10.94 6.70 2.57
C LEU A 3 -9.90 7.05 3.63
N ALA A 4 -10.11 8.13 4.38
CA ALA A 4 -9.20 8.54 5.44
C ALA A 4 -9.24 7.57 6.63
N GLY A 5 -8.07 7.26 7.20
CA GLY A 5 -7.96 6.41 8.40
C GLY A 5 -8.06 4.91 8.13
N ALA A 6 -7.90 4.47 6.89
CA ALA A 6 -7.66 3.06 6.56
C ALA A 6 -6.23 2.70 6.97
N GLU A 7 -6.02 1.51 7.53
CA GLU A 7 -4.70 1.01 7.90
C GLU A 7 -4.28 -0.10 6.95
N PHE A 8 -3.03 -0.04 6.49
CA PHE A 8 -2.44 -0.99 5.56
C PHE A 8 -1.10 -1.52 6.06
N SER A 9 -0.79 -2.74 5.64
CA SER A 9 0.55 -3.33 5.71
C SER A 9 1.09 -3.58 4.31
N LEU A 10 2.37 -3.28 4.11
CA LEU A 10 3.10 -3.42 2.87
C LEU A 10 4.00 -4.65 2.93
N PHE A 11 3.91 -5.48 1.90
CA PHE A 11 4.68 -6.71 1.75
C PHE A 11 5.42 -6.74 0.41
N ALA A 12 6.55 -7.45 0.37
CA ALA A 12 7.14 -7.92 -0.88
C ALA A 12 6.34 -9.11 -1.41
N LYS A 13 6.45 -9.40 -2.72
CA LYS A 13 5.76 -10.53 -3.38
C LYS A 13 6.00 -11.89 -2.73
N ASP A 14 7.14 -12.10 -2.07
CA ASP A 14 7.46 -13.34 -1.37
C ASP A 14 6.76 -13.48 0.01
N GLY A 15 5.95 -12.49 0.39
CA GLY A 15 5.26 -12.44 1.69
C GLY A 15 6.06 -11.75 2.80
N THR A 16 7.26 -11.24 2.51
CA THR A 16 8.05 -10.50 3.50
C THR A 16 7.37 -9.19 3.89
N LEU A 17 7.08 -9.01 5.18
CA LEU A 17 6.56 -7.75 5.70
C LEU A 17 7.63 -6.66 5.62
N ILE A 18 7.34 -5.60 4.87
CA ILE A 18 8.21 -4.42 4.71
C ILE A 18 7.85 -3.37 5.74
N LYS A 19 6.55 -3.08 5.89
CA LYS A 19 6.06 -2.05 6.80
C LYS A 19 4.61 -2.28 7.19
N ALA A 20 4.32 -2.30 8.49
CA ALA A 20 2.97 -2.32 9.03
C ALA A 20 2.51 -0.93 9.52
N GLY A 21 1.20 -0.78 9.71
CA GLY A 21 0.59 0.38 10.36
C GLY A 21 0.64 1.66 9.53
N LEU A 22 0.60 1.54 8.20
CA LEU A 22 0.53 2.70 7.31
C LEU A 22 -0.91 3.18 7.22
N VAL A 23 -1.16 4.46 7.49
CA VAL A 23 -2.52 5.00 7.57
C VAL A 23 -2.75 6.02 6.46
N THR A 24 -3.89 5.94 5.79
CA THR A 24 -4.29 6.93 4.78
C THR A 24 -4.60 8.28 5.42
N GLY A 25 -4.13 9.35 4.77
CA GLY A 25 -4.38 10.74 5.15
C GLY A 25 -5.83 11.18 4.93
N GLN A 26 -6.12 12.44 5.24
CA GLN A 26 -7.47 13.03 5.10
C GLN A 26 -7.99 13.02 3.65
N ASP A 27 -7.07 13.10 2.70
CA ASP A 27 -7.31 12.96 1.25
C ASP A 27 -7.50 11.51 0.80
N GLY A 28 -7.31 10.54 1.70
CA GLY A 28 -7.36 9.11 1.41
C GLY A 28 -6.07 8.56 0.80
N THR A 29 -4.97 9.32 0.81
CA THR A 29 -3.69 8.87 0.22
C THR A 29 -2.74 8.33 1.27
N LEU A 30 -1.90 7.38 0.84
CA LEU A 30 -0.82 6.80 1.63
C LEU A 30 0.44 6.85 0.76
N ARG A 31 1.54 7.36 1.31
CA ARG A 31 2.82 7.47 0.60
C ARG A 31 3.92 6.68 1.32
N TYR A 32 4.69 5.91 0.56
CA TYR A 32 5.84 5.16 1.05
C TYR A 32 6.95 5.16 -0.01
N ASP A 33 8.06 5.87 0.27
CA ASP A 33 9.10 6.18 -0.73
C ASP A 33 10.35 5.28 -0.64
N LYS A 34 10.37 4.30 0.27
CA LYS A 34 11.57 3.49 0.58
C LYS A 34 11.58 2.16 -0.16
N LEU A 35 11.06 2.13 -1.39
CA LEU A 35 11.01 0.92 -2.22
C LEU A 35 12.06 0.97 -3.31
N THR A 36 12.71 -0.18 -3.51
CA THR A 36 13.53 -0.45 -4.68
C THR A 36 12.67 -1.08 -5.78
N ASN A 37 13.27 -1.44 -6.91
CA ASN A 37 12.58 -2.24 -7.91
C ASN A 37 12.14 -3.58 -7.32
N GLY A 38 10.94 -4.00 -7.70
CA GLY A 38 10.34 -5.23 -7.21
C GLY A 38 8.83 -5.24 -7.33
N ASP A 39 8.27 -6.38 -6.99
CA ASP A 39 6.84 -6.60 -6.87
C ASP A 39 6.43 -6.55 -5.40
N TYR A 40 5.33 -5.85 -5.13
CA TYR A 40 4.85 -5.54 -3.79
C TYR A 40 3.33 -5.62 -3.74
N TYR A 41 2.78 -5.68 -2.53
CA TYR A 41 1.35 -5.53 -2.33
C TYR A 41 1.02 -4.89 -0.99
N PHE A 42 -0.08 -4.14 -0.98
CA PHE A 42 -0.72 -3.68 0.26
C PHE A 42 -1.83 -4.63 0.67
N VAL A 43 -1.97 -4.83 1.98
CA VAL A 43 -3.09 -5.52 2.63
C VAL A 43 -3.76 -4.52 3.57
N GLU A 44 -5.06 -4.30 3.41
CA GLU A 44 -5.83 -3.52 4.38
C GLU A 44 -5.94 -4.33 5.68
N THR A 45 -5.46 -3.76 6.78
CA THR A 45 -5.55 -4.37 8.12
C THR A 45 -6.67 -3.77 8.95
N LYS A 46 -7.16 -2.58 8.56
CA LYS A 46 -8.29 -1.92 9.23
C LYS A 46 -9.03 -1.00 8.28
N ALA A 47 -10.32 -1.28 8.10
CA ALA A 47 -11.21 -0.40 7.35
C ALA A 47 -11.52 0.91 8.09
N PRO A 48 -11.74 2.01 7.37
CA PRO A 48 -12.32 3.22 7.93
C PRO A 48 -13.72 2.98 8.50
N LYS A 49 -14.16 3.88 9.39
CA LYS A 49 -15.50 3.79 10.00
C LYS A 49 -16.61 3.78 8.95
N GLY A 50 -17.44 2.75 9.00
CA GLY A 50 -18.58 2.55 8.10
C GLY A 50 -18.21 1.94 6.75
N TYR A 51 -17.02 1.36 6.62
CA TYR A 51 -16.60 0.54 5.48
C TYR A 51 -16.33 -0.90 5.93
N GLN A 52 -16.40 -1.82 4.97
CA GLN A 52 -16.01 -3.21 5.17
C GLN A 52 -14.50 -3.35 4.92
N LEU A 53 -13.85 -4.24 5.66
CA LEU A 53 -12.45 -4.59 5.44
C LEU A 53 -12.31 -5.31 4.11
N GLU A 54 -11.43 -4.79 3.25
CA GLU A 54 -11.06 -5.43 2.00
C GLU A 54 -9.95 -6.45 2.28
N THR A 55 -10.18 -7.72 1.88
CA THR A 55 -9.25 -8.81 2.17
C THR A 55 -8.33 -9.14 0.99
N SER A 56 -8.52 -8.49 -0.16
CA SER A 56 -7.69 -8.69 -1.34
C SER A 56 -6.37 -7.93 -1.21
N HIS A 57 -5.38 -8.40 -1.97
CA HIS A 57 -4.10 -7.71 -2.08
C HIS A 57 -4.18 -6.63 -3.16
N HIS A 58 -3.66 -5.44 -2.85
CA HIS A 58 -3.43 -4.40 -3.86
C HIS A 58 -2.00 -4.52 -4.36
N GLU A 59 -1.81 -5.30 -5.43
CA GLU A 59 -0.49 -5.58 -6.01
C GLU A 59 0.00 -4.41 -6.89
N PHE A 60 1.31 -4.17 -6.87
CA PHE A 60 1.97 -3.21 -7.76
C PHE A 60 3.43 -3.57 -7.97
N THR A 61 4.02 -3.06 -9.06
CA THR A 61 5.43 -3.28 -9.40
C THR A 61 6.14 -1.95 -9.52
N ILE A 62 7.28 -1.81 -8.84
CA ILE A 62 8.25 -0.74 -9.05
C ILE A 62 9.27 -1.23 -10.08
N LYS A 63 9.35 -0.55 -11.21
CA LYS A 63 10.40 -0.75 -12.22
C LYS A 63 11.26 0.50 -12.28
N SER A 64 12.57 0.34 -12.47
CA SER A 64 13.40 1.46 -12.87
C SER A 64 12.85 1.95 -14.20
N THR A 65 12.45 3.21 -14.26
CA THR A 65 12.33 3.87 -15.53
C THR A 65 13.75 4.02 -16.06
N GLU A 66 14.17 3.15 -16.99
CA GLU A 66 15.15 3.59 -17.96
C GLU A 66 14.48 4.73 -18.72
N THR A 67 14.86 5.97 -18.39
CA THR A 67 14.70 7.08 -19.32
C THR A 67 15.60 6.72 -20.49
N ALA A 68 15.02 6.12 -21.53
CA ALA A 68 15.68 6.06 -22.83
C ALA A 68 15.84 7.51 -23.29
N ASP A 69 17.08 7.99 -23.23
CA ASP A 69 17.55 9.20 -23.92
C ASP A 69 17.56 8.96 -25.44
#